data_AF-A0A2N2P265-F1
#
_entry.id   AF-A0A2N2P265-F1
#
_cell.length_a   1.000
_cell.length_b   1.000
_cell.length_c   1.000
_cell.angle_alpha   90.00
_cell.angle_beta   90.00
_cell.angle_gamma   90.00
#
_symmetry.space_group_name_H-M   'P 1'
#
loop_
_entity.id
_entity.type
_entity.pdbx_description
1 polymer ?
#
loop_
_entity_poly.entity_id
_entity_poly.type
_entity_poly.pdbx_seq_one_letter_code
_entity_poly.pdbx_strand_id
1 'polypeptide(L)' 'MIAMNEAHNKLYIPILNSPTRVLRLTNGEHIRDLIFRVLATENYDPAHEQWKFPPGKVVRCERQNKEGYEILIAVEEIK' A
#
# COMPACT_ATOMS: atom_id res chain seq x y z
N MET A 1 16.42 -17.47 18.67
CA MET A 1 16.11 -16.30 17.83
C MET A 1 14.61 -16.16 17.79
N ILE A 2 14.04 -15.15 18.45
CA ILE A 2 12.61 -14.86 18.32
C ILE A 2 12.50 -13.93 17.13
N ALA A 3 11.91 -14.38 16.03
CA ALA A 3 11.55 -13.50 14.93
C ALA A 3 10.55 -12.47 15.50
N MET A 4 10.95 -11.20 15.53
CA MET A 4 10.00 -10.13 15.82
C MET A 4 9.01 -10.13 14.67
N ASN A 5 7.76 -10.50 14.95
CA ASN A 5 6.69 -10.49 13.98
C ASN A 5 6.34 -9.03 13.67
N GLU A 6 7.01 -8.45 12.67
CA GLU A 6 6.64 -7.14 12.13
C GLU A 6 5.21 -7.27 11.58
N ALA A 7 4.27 -6.61 12.25
CA ALA A 7 2.87 -6.68 11.87
C ALA A 7 2.66 -5.93 10.55
N HIS A 8 2.69 -6.67 9.45
CA HIS A 8 2.37 -6.13 8.13
C HIS A 8 0.87 -6.01 7.93
N ASN A 9 0.43 -4.85 7.45
CA ASN A 9 -0.95 -4.59 7.09
C ASN A 9 -1.12 -4.61 5.58
N LYS A 10 -2.26 -5.13 5.11
CA LYS A 10 -2.62 -5.08 3.69
C LYS A 10 -3.02 -3.66 3.29
N LEU A 11 -2.38 -3.14 2.25
CA LEU A 11 -2.62 -1.82 1.69
C LEU A 11 -2.95 -1.94 0.20
N TYR A 12 -3.82 -1.06 -0.27
CA TYR A 12 -4.15 -0.92 -1.68
C TYR A 12 -3.53 0.36 -2.25
N ILE A 13 -2.74 0.21 -3.30
CA ILE A 13 -2.03 1.30 -3.98
C ILE A 13 -2.71 1.59 -5.32
N PRO A 14 -3.10 2.84 -5.60
CA PRO A 14 -3.58 3.21 -6.92
C PRO A 14 -2.53 3.01 -8.01
N ILE A 15 -2.93 2.43 -9.13
CA ILE A 15 -2.09 2.31 -10.32
C ILE A 15 -2.26 3.55 -11.21
N LEU A 16 -1.14 4.15 -11.59
CA LEU A 16 -1.07 5.26 -12.53
C LEU A 16 -1.25 4.75 -13.97
N ASN A 17 -1.75 5.62 -14.85
CA ASN A 17 -1.87 5.36 -16.30
C ASN A 17 -2.70 4.12 -16.67
N SER A 18 -3.49 3.59 -15.73
CA SER A 18 -4.49 2.56 -16.02
C SER A 18 -5.76 3.23 -16.58
N PRO A 19 -6.37 2.70 -17.67
CA PRO A 19 -7.60 3.24 -18.25
C PRO A 19 -8.80 3.14 -17.28
N THR A 20 -8.66 2.32 -16.24
CA THR A 20 -9.62 2.20 -15.13
C THR A 20 -8.94 2.51 -13.80
N ARG A 21 -9.72 2.90 -12.78
CA ARG A 21 -9.21 3.11 -11.41
C ARG A 21 -8.88 1.76 -10.75
N VAL A 22 -7.70 1.24 -11.06
CA VAL A 22 -7.18 -0.03 -10.53
C VAL A 22 -6.41 0.24 -9.24
N LEU A 23 -6.60 -0.67 -8.28
CA LEU A 23 -5.85 -0.73 -7.04
C LEU A 23 -5.03 -2.02 -7.02
N ARG A 24 -3.79 -1.95 -6.54
CA ARG A 24 -2.92 -3.11 -6.35
C ARG A 24 -2.71 -3.37 -4.87
N LEU A 25 -2.89 -4.63 -4.48
CA LEU A 25 -2.67 -5.07 -3.10
C LEU A 25 -1.17 -5.24 -2.84
N THR A 26 -0.72 -4.73 -1.70
CA THR A 26 0.63 -4.94 -1.16
C THR A 26 0.58 -4.99 0.37
N ASN A 27 1.72 -5.24 0.99
CA ASN A 27 1.93 -5.08 2.42
C ASN A 27 2.48 -3.69 2.75
N GLY A 28 2.20 -3.24 3.96
CA GLY A 28 2.81 -2.06 4.55
C GLY A 28 3.31 -2.33 5.95
N GLU A 29 4.47 -1.76 6.26
CA GLU A 29 4.99 -1.66 7.61
C GLU A 29 4.22 -0.54 8.32
N HIS A 30 3.55 -0.84 9.42
CA HIS A 30 2.82 0.16 10.21
C HIS A 30 3.81 1.07 10.94
N ILE A 31 3.68 2.37 10.74
CA ILE A 31 4.50 3.36 11.45
C ILE A 31 3.71 3.92 12.64
N ARG A 32 2.51 4.45 12.38
CA ARG A 32 1.57 4.97 13.38
C ARG A 32 0.22 5.24 12.72
N ASP A 33 -0.87 5.23 13.49
CA ASP A 33 -2.22 5.58 13.01
C ASP A 33 -2.56 4.92 11.66
N LEU A 34 -2.88 5.73 10.64
CA LEU A 34 -3.08 5.31 9.25
C LEU A 34 -1.87 5.59 8.37
N ILE A 35 -0.66 5.65 8.93
CA ILE A 35 0.59 5.91 8.23
C ILE A 35 1.41 4.64 8.14
N PHE A 36 1.83 4.30 6.92
CA PHE A 36 2.53 3.07 6.60
C PHE A 36 3.68 3.31 5.64
N ARG A 37 4.74 2.51 5.72
CA ARG A 37 5.73 2.38 4.65
C ARG A 37 5.28 1.31 3.67
N VAL A 38 5.22 1.66 2.39
CA VAL A 38 4.83 0.72 1.31
C VAL A 38 5.94 -0.32 1.13
N LEU A 39 5.59 -1.59 1.15
CA LEU A 39 6.52 -2.68 0.84
C LEU A 39 6.34 -3.15 -0.61
N ALA A 40 7.40 -3.71 -1.18
CA ALA A 40 7.34 -4.34 -2.49
C ALA A 40 6.64 -5.69 -2.39
N THR A 41 5.87 -6.04 -3.43
CA THR A 41 5.53 -7.44 -3.69
C THR A 41 6.69 -8.10 -4.45
N GLU A 42 6.78 -9.43 -4.40
CA GLU A 42 7.84 -10.19 -5.10
C GLU A 42 7.86 -9.93 -6.62
N ASN A 43 6.72 -9.55 -7.20
CA ASN A 43 6.52 -9.31 -8.63
C ASN A 43 6.41 -7.82 -8.99
N TYR A 44 6.78 -6.90 -8.11
CA TYR A 44 6.70 -5.48 -8.41
C TYR A 44 7.75 -5.09 -9.47
N ASP A 45 7.29 -4.58 -10.62
CA ASP A 45 8.14 -4.04 -11.68
C ASP A 45 7.62 -2.65 -12.15
N PRO A 46 8.33 -1.54 -11.83
CA PRO A 46 7.92 -0.20 -12.20
C PRO A 46 7.94 0.07 -13.72
N ALA A 47 8.62 -0.76 -14.52
CA ALA A 47 8.60 -0.65 -15.98
C ALA A 47 7.28 -1.14 -16.59
N HIS A 48 6.63 -2.10 -15.92
CA HIS A 48 5.36 -2.67 -16.37
C HIS A 48 4.15 -2.04 -15.68
N GLU A 49 4.29 -1.67 -14.41
CA GLU A 49 3.19 -1.10 -13.62
C GLU A 49 3.66 0.03 -12.70
N GLN A 50 3.15 1.23 -12.96
CA GLN A 50 3.50 2.42 -12.19
C GLN A 50 2.54 2.60 -11.01
N TRP A 51 3.02 2.30 -9.82
CA TRP A 51 2.29 2.57 -8.58
C TRP A 51 2.35 4.06 -8.25
N LYS A 52 1.22 4.65 -7.83
CA LYS A 52 1.20 6.06 -7.38
C LYS A 52 2.18 6.29 -6.23
N PHE A 53 2.32 5.28 -5.37
CA PHE A 53 3.24 5.28 -4.24
C PHE A 53 4.10 4.01 -4.33
N PRO A 54 5.31 4.07 -4.91
CA PRO A 54 6.19 2.91 -5.03
C PRO A 54 6.72 2.43 -3.67
N PRO A 55 7.28 1.20 -3.60
CA PRO A 55 7.90 0.67 -2.39
C PRO A 55 8.92 1.63 -1.76
N GLY A 56 8.96 1.63 -0.42
CA GLY A 56 9.81 2.49 0.39
C GLY A 56 9.18 3.84 0.75
N LYS A 57 8.14 4.28 0.03
CA LYS A 57 7.40 5.51 0.35
C LYS A 57 6.60 5.37 1.64
N VAL A 58 6.52 6.46 2.40
CA VAL A 58 5.65 6.57 3.57
C VAL A 58 4.36 7.26 3.14
N VAL A 59 3.22 6.64 3.42
CA VAL A 59 1.91 7.09 2.96
C VAL A 59 0.91 7.15 4.09
N ARG A 60 0.01 8.12 4.03
CA ARG A 60 -1.26 8.08 4.76
C ARG A 60 -2.27 7.28 3.96
N CYS A 61 -2.97 6.40 4.66
CA CYS A 61 -4.06 5.60 4.15
C CYS A 61 -5.40 6.11 4.66
N GLU A 62 -6.45 5.73 3.95
CA GLU A 62 -7.84 5.87 4.38
C GLU A 62 -8.50 4.51 4.45
N ARG A 63 -9.39 4.34 5.43
CA ARG A 63 -10.28 3.19 5.52
C ARG A 63 -11.44 3.39 4.56
N GLN A 64 -11.68 2.42 3.70
CA GLN A 64 -12.86 2.38 2.85
C GLN A 64 -13.59 1.06 3.04
N ASN A 65 -14.91 1.11 3.07
CA ASN A 65 -15.72 -0.10 3.01
C ASN A 65 -15.90 -0.51 1.55
N LYS A 66 -15.39 -1.69 1.19
CA LYS A 66 -15.68 -2.35 -0.09
C LYS A 66 -16.35 -3.68 0.18
N GLU A 67 -17.58 -3.82 -0.32
CA GLU A 67 -18.35 -5.07 -0.25
C GLU A 67 -18.49 -5.61 1.19
N GLY A 68 -18.58 -4.72 2.18
CA GLY A 68 -18.68 -5.07 3.59
C GLY A 68 -17.34 -5.21 4.31
N TYR A 69 -16.21 -5.14 3.60
CA TYR A 69 -14.87 -5.25 4.18
C TYR A 69 -14.19 -3.88 4.27
N GLU A 70 -13.58 -3.59 5.42
CA GLU A 70 -12.72 -2.42 5.56
C GLU A 70 -11.36 -2.70 4.89
N ILE A 71 -10.95 -1.81 3.99
CA ILE A 71 -9.65 -1.85 3.33
C ILE A 71 -8.89 -0.54 3.54
N LEU A 72 -7.56 -0.61 3.54
CA LEU A 72 -6.68 0.55 3.60
C LEU A 72 -6.23 0.94 2.20
N ILE A 73 -6.51 2.17 1.77
CA ILE A 73 -6.07 2.69 0.48
C ILE A 73 -5.10 3.84 0.70
N ALA A 74 -3.92 3.79 0.06
CA ALA A 74 -2.97 4.89 0.10
C ALA A 74 -3.50 6.10 -0.69
N VAL A 75 -3.51 7.26 -0.05
CA VAL A 75 -4.10 8.48 -0.63
C VAL A 75 -3.10 9.62 -0.75
N GLU A 76 -2.06 9.65 0.09
CA GLU A 76 -1.13 10.76 0.22
C GLU A 76 0.25 10.28 0.66
N GLU A 77 1.33 10.82 0.05
CA GLU A 77 2.70 10.60 0.50
C GLU A 77 3.05 11.60 1.60
N ILE A 78 3.63 11.10 2.70
CA ILE A 78 4.13 11.92 3.80
C ILE A 78 5.62 12.18 3.56
N LYS A 79 5.99 13.45 3.53
CA LYS A 79 7.37 13.92 3.35
C LYS A 79 8.10 14.10 4.68
#